data_AF-A0A935XYX6-F1
#
_entry.id   AF-A0A935XYX6-F1
#
_cell.length_a   1.000
_cell.length_b   1.000
_cell.length_c   1.000
_cell.angle_alpha   90.00
_cell.angle_beta   90.00
_cell.angle_gamma   90.00
#
_symmetry.space_group_name_H-M   'P 1'
#
loop_
_entity.id
_entity.type
_entity.pdbx_description
1 polymer ?
#
loop_
_entity_poly.entity_id
_entity_poly.type
_entity_poly.pdbx_seq_one_letter_code
_entity_poly.pdbx_strand_id
1 'polypeptide(L)'
;MKILIYLLLTIGFSCQQKNINTIEVKSQNLKDTFDIKTLYIDQDTVAPLNILGGFSLSHSKSKNEVKLVSSKNINGNNIEFVILYKDSLSIYDKDNFYPGDIDYPIKQAYFNVNGIKTLINNSTNINAANIWYSEEEDKSIKFYKIGKISYIIIHGINLFCNGRQCNDDTIYMIRITDNGSTVIKGLKYNRIYPYLFNNIELVNSKTPFIFLPKSEIQKLRNETDFEKHYFN
;
A
#
# COMPACT_ATOMS: atom_id res chain seq x y z
N MET A 1 59.19 -27.96 44.26
CA MET A 1 60.24 -27.28 43.49
C MET A 1 60.40 -27.95 42.13
N LYS A 2 59.75 -27.41 41.10
CA LYS A 2 60.14 -27.45 39.68
C LYS A 2 59.14 -26.57 38.94
N ILE A 3 59.61 -25.38 38.60
CA ILE A 3 58.99 -24.42 37.70
C ILE A 3 59.24 -24.93 36.28
N LEU A 4 58.21 -25.00 35.45
CA LEU A 4 58.40 -24.85 34.01
C LEU A 4 57.21 -24.13 33.38
N ILE A 5 57.53 -22.98 32.82
CA ILE A 5 56.73 -22.02 32.09
C ILE A 5 56.50 -22.54 30.68
N TYR A 6 55.26 -22.59 30.21
CA TYR A 6 54.90 -22.47 28.78
C TYR A 6 53.52 -21.80 28.71
N LEU A 7 53.49 -20.49 28.47
CA LEU A 7 53.42 -19.82 27.16
C LEU A 7 52.00 -19.83 26.55
N LEU A 8 51.36 -18.67 26.72
CA LEU A 8 50.28 -18.06 25.94
C LEU A 8 49.95 -18.68 24.57
N LEU A 9 48.66 -18.92 24.35
CA LEU A 9 47.98 -18.68 23.06
C LEU A 9 46.47 -18.51 23.31
N THR A 10 46.10 -17.37 23.89
CA THR A 10 44.75 -16.82 23.73
C THR A 10 44.64 -16.32 22.31
N ILE A 11 44.01 -17.09 21.43
CA ILE A 11 43.59 -16.60 20.12
C ILE A 11 42.40 -15.69 20.36
N GLY A 12 42.69 -14.40 20.46
CA GLY A 12 41.70 -13.35 20.29
C GLY A 12 41.22 -13.39 18.83
N PHE A 13 39.99 -13.82 18.62
CA PHE A 13 39.25 -13.35 17.44
C PHE A 13 38.84 -11.90 17.73
N SER A 14 39.76 -10.97 17.49
CA SER A 14 39.37 -9.61 17.17
C SER A 14 38.63 -9.70 15.84
N CYS A 15 37.30 -9.69 15.90
CA CYS A 15 36.51 -9.40 14.73
C CYS A 15 36.91 -7.97 14.32
N GLN A 16 37.82 -7.85 13.36
CA GLN A 16 38.09 -6.59 12.70
C GLN A 16 36.72 -6.11 12.18
N GLN A 17 36.18 -5.06 12.81
CA GLN A 17 35.25 -4.19 12.14
C GLN A 17 35.99 -3.67 10.92
N LYS A 18 35.78 -4.37 9.80
CA LYS A 18 36.09 -3.84 8.49
C LYS A 18 35.34 -2.52 8.45
N ASN A 19 36.08 -1.42 8.40
CA ASN A 19 35.57 -0.10 8.07
C ASN A 19 34.77 -0.28 6.78
N ILE A 20 33.47 -0.51 6.93
CA ILE A 20 32.52 -0.24 5.88
C ILE A 20 32.59 1.27 5.83
N ASN A 21 33.33 1.79 4.84
CA ASN A 21 33.17 3.15 4.41
C ASN A 21 31.66 3.33 4.24
N THR A 22 31.05 3.99 5.23
CA THR A 22 29.70 4.47 5.14
C THR A 22 29.76 5.37 3.93
N ILE A 23 29.29 4.86 2.78
CA ILE A 23 28.97 5.72 1.66
C ILE A 23 27.90 6.62 2.26
N GLU A 24 28.29 7.82 2.70
CA GLU A 24 27.39 8.93 2.82
C GLU A 24 26.77 9.06 1.42
N VAL A 25 25.63 8.42 1.25
CA VAL A 25 24.70 8.78 0.21
C VAL A 25 24.30 10.18 0.60
N LYS A 26 25.02 11.17 0.07
CA LYS A 26 24.62 12.57 0.10
C LYS A 26 23.17 12.57 -0.30
N SER A 27 22.28 12.86 0.64
CA SER A 27 20.86 13.03 0.36
C SER A 27 20.80 14.08 -0.75
N GLN A 28 20.50 13.65 -1.98
CA GLN A 28 20.22 14.57 -3.05
C GLN A 28 19.14 15.49 -2.52
N ASN A 29 19.45 16.79 -2.45
CA ASN A 29 18.49 17.81 -2.08
C ASN A 29 17.22 17.58 -2.90
N LEU A 30 16.15 17.13 -2.25
CA LEU A 30 14.82 16.90 -2.82
C LEU A 30 14.12 18.22 -3.27
N LYS A 31 14.89 19.28 -3.51
CA LYS A 31 14.40 20.64 -3.81
C LYS A 31 13.90 20.83 -5.24
N ASP A 32 14.00 19.81 -6.10
CA ASP A 32 13.46 19.82 -7.47
C ASP A 32 12.08 19.12 -7.56
N THR A 33 11.32 19.01 -6.47
CA THR A 33 9.97 18.44 -6.52
C THR A 33 9.00 19.47 -7.10
N PHE A 34 8.57 19.24 -8.34
CA PHE A 34 7.37 19.84 -8.90
C PHE A 34 6.20 19.71 -7.90
N ASP A 35 5.57 20.84 -7.53
CA ASP A 35 4.44 20.84 -6.60
C ASP A 35 3.17 20.43 -7.36
N ILE A 36 2.68 19.21 -7.12
CA ILE A 36 1.44 18.70 -7.74
C ILE A 36 0.24 19.60 -7.53
N LYS A 37 0.21 20.43 -6.48
CA LYS A 37 -0.88 21.39 -6.30
C LYS A 37 -1.04 22.34 -7.48
N THR A 38 0.01 22.59 -8.26
CA THR A 38 -0.10 23.42 -9.47
C THR A 38 -0.98 22.77 -10.54
N LEU A 39 -1.12 21.43 -10.57
CA LEU A 39 -2.07 20.72 -11.46
C LEU A 39 -3.53 21.09 -11.18
N TYR A 40 -3.80 21.67 -10.00
CA TYR A 40 -5.13 21.93 -9.47
C TYR A 40 -5.40 23.43 -9.20
N ILE A 41 -4.42 24.32 -9.37
CA ILE A 41 -4.48 25.72 -8.89
C ILE A 41 -5.65 26.54 -9.47
N ASP A 42 -6.09 26.21 -10.69
CA ASP A 42 -7.21 26.84 -11.38
C ASP A 42 -8.46 25.94 -11.47
N GLN A 43 -8.54 24.92 -10.63
CA GLN A 43 -9.65 23.98 -10.58
C GLN A 43 -10.43 24.15 -9.27
N ASP A 44 -11.75 24.01 -9.34
CA ASP A 44 -12.56 23.87 -8.13
C ASP A 44 -12.38 22.45 -7.59
N THR A 45 -11.56 22.30 -6.54
CA THR A 45 -11.23 21.00 -5.97
C THR A 45 -11.98 20.70 -4.69
N VAL A 46 -12.23 19.41 -4.48
CA VAL A 46 -12.77 18.86 -3.24
C VAL A 46 -11.60 18.23 -2.50
N ALA A 47 -11.24 18.81 -1.36
CA ALA A 47 -10.26 18.25 -0.45
C ALA A 47 -10.78 16.97 0.22
N PRO A 48 -9.92 15.99 0.52
CA PRO A 48 -10.33 14.78 1.20
C PRO A 48 -10.72 15.05 2.65
N LEU A 49 -11.68 14.28 3.15
CA LEU A 49 -11.96 14.15 4.57
C LEU A 49 -10.94 13.19 5.20
N ASN A 50 -10.32 13.62 6.30
CA ASN A 50 -9.38 12.78 7.04
C ASN A 50 -10.10 11.61 7.69
N ILE A 51 -9.64 10.40 7.39
CA ILE A 51 -10.17 9.16 7.98
C ILE A 51 -9.21 8.71 9.09
N LEU A 52 -9.52 9.09 10.33
CA LEU A 52 -8.78 8.66 11.52
C LEU A 52 -9.19 7.26 11.98
N GLY A 53 -8.32 6.60 12.73
CA GLY A 53 -8.61 5.34 13.42
C GLY A 53 -8.04 4.08 12.75
N GLY A 54 -8.07 2.98 13.51
CA GLY A 54 -7.50 1.68 13.14
C GLY A 54 -8.33 0.86 12.14
N PHE A 55 -7.82 -0.32 11.82
CA PHE A 55 -8.49 -1.35 11.02
C PHE A 55 -8.62 -2.62 11.86
N SER A 56 -9.58 -3.48 11.52
CA SER A 56 -9.67 -4.82 12.08
C SER A 56 -9.08 -5.85 11.12
N LEU A 57 -8.30 -6.78 11.66
CA LEU A 57 -7.76 -7.91 10.92
C LEU A 57 -8.31 -9.19 11.55
N SER A 58 -8.80 -10.11 10.72
CA SER A 58 -9.25 -11.42 11.17
C SER A 58 -8.93 -12.47 10.14
N HIS A 59 -8.72 -13.71 10.58
CA HIS A 59 -8.53 -14.84 9.69
C HIS A 59 -9.28 -16.07 10.19
N SER A 60 -9.62 -16.94 9.25
CA SER A 60 -10.29 -18.21 9.53
C SER A 60 -9.94 -19.25 8.48
N LYS A 61 -10.04 -20.52 8.87
CA LYS A 61 -9.88 -21.66 7.96
C LYS A 61 -11.24 -22.30 7.66
N SER A 62 -11.44 -22.66 6.41
CA SER A 62 -12.54 -23.52 5.97
C SER A 62 -12.01 -24.56 4.98
N LYS A 63 -12.04 -25.84 5.35
CA LYS A 63 -11.46 -26.94 4.56
C LYS A 63 -10.00 -26.64 4.18
N ASN A 64 -9.71 -26.51 2.89
CA ASN A 64 -8.37 -26.27 2.34
C ASN A 64 -8.18 -24.79 1.98
N GLU A 65 -8.91 -23.88 2.62
CA GLU A 65 -8.84 -22.44 2.38
C GLU A 65 -8.65 -21.68 3.69
N VAL A 66 -7.76 -20.69 3.66
CA VAL A 66 -7.61 -19.71 4.73
C VAL A 66 -8.12 -18.37 4.20
N LYS A 67 -9.10 -17.78 4.89
CA LYS A 67 -9.65 -16.47 4.59
C LYS A 67 -9.02 -15.46 5.54
N LEU A 68 -8.40 -14.43 4.98
CA LEU A 68 -7.94 -13.25 5.69
C LEU A 68 -8.85 -12.08 5.31
N VAL A 69 -9.35 -11.37 6.31
CA VAL A 69 -10.22 -10.21 6.17
C VAL A 69 -9.60 -9.05 6.91
N SER A 70 -9.33 -7.98 6.17
CA SER A 70 -8.90 -6.71 6.71
C SER A 70 -9.99 -5.69 6.44
N SER A 71 -10.57 -5.09 7.48
CA SER A 71 -11.76 -4.26 7.36
C SER A 71 -11.64 -2.91 8.04
N LYS A 72 -12.30 -1.91 7.44
CA LYS A 72 -12.40 -0.55 7.96
C LYS A 72 -13.78 0.02 7.65
N ASN A 73 -14.40 0.67 8.63
CA ASN A 73 -15.59 1.48 8.40
C ASN A 73 -15.18 2.90 7.99
N ILE A 74 -15.69 3.36 6.85
CA ILE A 74 -15.39 4.69 6.31
C ILE A 74 -16.73 5.39 6.06
N ASN A 75 -17.05 6.33 6.96
CA ASN A 75 -18.26 7.14 6.89
C ASN A 75 -19.54 6.28 6.71
N GLY A 76 -19.68 5.22 7.50
CA GLY A 76 -20.82 4.30 7.46
C GLY A 76 -20.70 3.18 6.42
N ASN A 77 -19.68 3.20 5.56
CA ASN A 77 -19.44 2.12 4.61
C ASN A 77 -18.45 1.10 5.19
N ASN A 78 -18.85 -0.16 5.30
CA ASN A 78 -17.93 -1.24 5.66
C ASN A 78 -17.14 -1.66 4.42
N ILE A 79 -15.83 -1.44 4.45
CA ILE A 79 -14.92 -1.88 3.39
C ILE A 79 -14.06 -3.00 3.95
N GLU A 80 -14.10 -4.14 3.27
CA GLU A 80 -13.28 -5.29 3.58
C GLU A 80 -12.39 -5.59 2.39
N PHE A 81 -11.11 -5.73 2.65
CA PHE A 81 -10.20 -6.40 1.74
C PHE A 81 -10.05 -7.85 2.16
N VAL A 82 -10.41 -8.76 1.26
CA VAL A 82 -10.45 -10.19 1.55
C VAL A 82 -9.46 -10.92 0.66
N ILE A 83 -8.63 -11.74 1.27
CA ILE A 83 -7.74 -12.69 0.59
C ILE A 83 -8.16 -14.10 0.97
N LEU A 84 -8.30 -14.95 -0.05
CA LEU A 84 -8.46 -16.39 0.10
C LEU A 84 -7.14 -17.05 -0.31
N TYR A 85 -6.53 -17.74 0.64
CA TYR A 85 -5.35 -18.56 0.43
C TYR A 85 -5.74 -20.04 0.28
N LYS A 86 -4.93 -20.79 -0.46
CA LYS A 86 -5.00 -22.25 -0.50
C LYS A 86 -4.13 -22.80 0.64
N ASP A 87 -4.71 -23.65 1.48
CA ASP A 87 -3.99 -24.42 2.48
C ASP A 87 -3.81 -25.86 1.97
N SER A 88 -2.96 -26.03 0.95
CA SER A 88 -2.72 -27.32 0.32
C SER A 88 -1.92 -28.28 1.18
N LEU A 89 -1.14 -27.75 2.13
CA LEU A 89 -0.26 -28.54 3.00
C LEU A 89 -0.85 -28.76 4.40
N SER A 90 -2.05 -28.24 4.68
CA SER A 90 -2.70 -28.31 6.01
C SER A 90 -1.83 -27.74 7.14
N ILE A 91 -1.03 -26.72 6.82
CA ILE A 91 -0.04 -26.10 7.73
C ILE A 91 -0.62 -24.92 8.52
N TYR A 92 -1.88 -24.55 8.27
CA TYR A 92 -2.54 -23.47 9.00
C TYR A 92 -2.64 -23.78 10.50
N ASP A 93 -2.05 -22.88 11.27
CA ASP A 93 -2.18 -22.77 12.71
C ASP A 93 -2.82 -21.42 13.05
N LYS A 94 -3.93 -21.43 13.79
CA LYS A 94 -4.64 -20.21 14.17
C LYS A 94 -3.79 -19.31 15.06
N ASP A 95 -2.95 -19.88 15.91
CA ASP A 95 -2.20 -19.11 16.90
C ASP A 95 -0.89 -18.54 16.33
N ASN A 96 -0.43 -19.10 15.19
CA ASN A 96 0.83 -18.74 14.53
C ASN A 96 0.65 -18.24 13.09
N PHE A 97 -0.57 -17.99 12.62
CA PHE A 97 -0.82 -17.52 11.26
C PHE A 97 -0.31 -16.08 11.08
N TYR A 98 0.65 -15.90 10.16
CA TYR A 98 1.14 -14.58 9.79
C TYR A 98 0.78 -14.20 8.34
N PRO A 99 0.10 -13.06 8.12
CA PRO A 99 -0.13 -12.51 6.77
C PRO A 99 1.20 -12.18 6.08
N GLY A 100 1.62 -13.03 5.14
CA GLY A 100 2.88 -12.86 4.41
C GLY A 100 3.80 -14.08 4.44
N ASP A 101 3.43 -15.14 5.17
CA ASP A 101 4.12 -16.43 5.03
C ASP A 101 4.01 -16.93 3.59
N ILE A 102 5.17 -17.24 3.02
CA ILE A 102 5.37 -17.66 1.62
C ILE A 102 4.62 -18.97 1.32
N ASP A 103 4.23 -19.71 2.35
CA ASP A 103 3.71 -21.07 2.24
C ASP A 103 2.23 -21.16 1.86
N TYR A 104 1.53 -20.02 1.72
CA TYR A 104 0.11 -19.97 1.36
C TYR A 104 -0.13 -19.32 -0.02
N PRO A 105 -0.31 -20.12 -1.09
CA PRO A 105 -0.65 -19.58 -2.40
C PRO A 105 -2.00 -18.86 -2.39
N ILE A 106 -2.07 -17.65 -2.94
CA ILE A 106 -3.33 -16.92 -3.03
C ILE A 106 -4.23 -17.56 -4.09
N LYS A 107 -5.44 -17.92 -3.68
CA LYS A 107 -6.51 -18.38 -4.57
C LYS A 107 -7.23 -17.19 -5.23
N GLN A 108 -7.55 -16.17 -4.44
CA GLN A 108 -8.36 -15.04 -4.88
C GLN A 108 -8.21 -13.88 -3.89
N ALA A 109 -8.33 -12.66 -4.40
CA ALA A 109 -8.58 -11.49 -3.56
C ALA A 109 -9.69 -10.61 -4.13
N TYR A 110 -10.35 -9.87 -3.25
CA TYR A 110 -11.45 -8.99 -3.60
C TYR A 110 -11.65 -7.90 -2.56
N PHE A 111 -12.22 -6.78 -2.98
CA PHE A 111 -12.90 -5.87 -2.07
C PHE A 111 -14.33 -6.35 -1.87
N ASN A 112 -14.82 -6.21 -0.65
CA ASN A 112 -16.23 -6.29 -0.30
C ASN A 112 -16.63 -4.95 0.30
N VAL A 113 -17.52 -4.23 -0.36
CA VAL A 113 -18.02 -2.92 0.08
C VAL A 113 -19.51 -3.07 0.34
N ASN A 114 -19.91 -2.98 1.61
CA ASN A 114 -21.31 -3.14 2.02
C ASN A 114 -21.99 -4.43 1.48
N GLY A 115 -21.24 -5.53 1.34
CA GLY A 115 -21.73 -6.80 0.80
C GLY A 115 -21.51 -6.98 -0.72
N ILE A 116 -21.08 -5.94 -1.44
CA ILE A 116 -20.79 -6.01 -2.87
C ILE A 116 -19.35 -6.43 -3.08
N LYS A 117 -19.16 -7.61 -3.67
CA LYS A 117 -17.85 -8.18 -3.97
C LYS A 117 -17.32 -7.73 -5.34
N THR A 118 -16.09 -7.24 -5.39
CA THR A 118 -15.35 -6.96 -6.63
C THR A 118 -13.98 -7.63 -6.61
N LEU A 119 -13.74 -8.50 -7.59
CA LEU A 119 -12.49 -9.26 -7.70
C LEU A 119 -11.31 -8.36 -8.06
N ILE A 120 -10.16 -8.66 -7.47
CA ILE A 120 -8.88 -8.07 -7.87
C ILE A 120 -8.19 -9.02 -8.83
N ASN A 121 -8.02 -8.60 -10.08
CA ASN A 121 -7.30 -9.35 -11.11
C ASN A 121 -5.78 -9.29 -10.83
N ASN A 122 -5.08 -10.42 -11.00
CA ASN A 122 -3.66 -10.65 -10.68
C ASN A 122 -3.35 -10.72 -9.17
N SER A 123 -3.91 -11.74 -8.51
CA SER A 123 -3.81 -11.95 -7.06
C SER A 123 -2.57 -12.71 -6.60
N THR A 124 -1.55 -12.93 -7.44
CA THR A 124 -0.48 -13.89 -7.12
C THR A 124 0.44 -13.47 -5.98
N ASN A 125 0.47 -12.20 -5.57
CA ASN A 125 1.51 -11.71 -4.67
C ASN A 125 1.02 -10.97 -3.39
N ILE A 126 -0.27 -10.92 -3.06
CA ILE A 126 -0.90 -10.00 -2.08
C ILE A 126 -0.57 -10.21 -0.59
N ASN A 127 0.00 -9.17 0.05
CA ASN A 127 0.03 -8.97 1.50
C ASN A 127 -1.15 -8.10 1.98
N ALA A 128 -2.06 -8.66 2.79
CA ALA A 128 -3.24 -7.96 3.30
C ALA A 128 -2.99 -7.04 4.51
N ALA A 129 -1.90 -7.22 5.25
CA ALA A 129 -1.61 -6.40 6.43
C ALA A 129 -1.26 -4.95 6.05
N ASN A 130 -0.71 -4.76 4.84
CA ASN A 130 -0.22 -3.47 4.37
C ASN A 130 -1.25 -2.63 3.63
N ILE A 131 -2.49 -3.13 3.41
CA ILE A 131 -3.48 -2.36 2.64
C ILE A 131 -4.00 -1.13 3.39
N TRP A 132 -3.89 -1.14 4.72
CA TRP A 132 -4.27 -0.01 5.58
C TRP A 132 -3.06 0.72 6.17
N TYR A 133 -1.88 0.11 6.12
CA TYR A 133 -0.70 0.55 6.84
C TYR A 133 0.03 1.71 6.15
N SER A 134 0.43 2.69 6.95
CA SER A 134 1.44 3.71 6.68
C SER A 134 2.01 4.10 8.04
N GLU A 135 3.34 4.12 8.19
CA GLU A 135 4.04 4.54 9.42
C GLU A 135 3.84 6.02 9.77
N GLU A 136 3.24 6.78 8.86
CA GLU A 136 2.84 8.16 9.07
C GLU A 136 1.31 8.26 9.06
N GLU A 137 0.74 8.72 10.16
CA GLU A 137 -0.68 8.66 10.56
C GLU A 137 -1.71 9.41 9.66
N ASP A 138 -1.50 9.61 8.36
CA ASP A 138 -2.45 10.40 7.54
C ASP A 138 -2.84 9.87 6.13
N LYS A 139 -2.20 8.82 5.57
CA LYS A 139 -2.06 8.76 4.09
C LYS A 139 -2.18 7.39 3.38
N SER A 140 -3.04 6.47 3.84
CA SER A 140 -3.42 5.30 3.02
C SER A 140 -4.82 5.39 2.40
N ILE A 141 -5.70 6.27 2.91
CA ILE A 141 -7.09 6.36 2.46
C ILE A 141 -7.55 7.81 2.39
N LYS A 142 -8.15 8.21 1.27
CA LYS A 142 -8.83 9.50 1.10
C LYS A 142 -10.31 9.26 0.87
N PHE A 143 -11.15 10.01 1.57
CA PHE A 143 -12.61 9.97 1.40
C PHE A 143 -13.11 11.31 0.88
N TYR A 144 -13.99 11.27 -0.13
CA TYR A 144 -14.65 12.45 -0.69
C TYR A 144 -16.15 12.18 -0.79
N LYS A 145 -16.94 13.23 -0.55
CA LYS A 145 -18.38 13.21 -0.80
C LYS A 145 -18.72 14.33 -1.77
N ILE A 146 -19.12 13.95 -2.99
CA ILE A 146 -19.50 14.88 -4.07
C ILE A 146 -20.96 14.63 -4.39
N GLY A 147 -21.84 15.52 -3.90
CA GLY A 147 -23.28 15.32 -3.97
C GLY A 147 -23.73 14.02 -3.29
N LYS A 148 -24.34 13.13 -4.07
CA LYS A 148 -24.89 11.82 -3.65
C LYS A 148 -23.95 10.64 -3.92
N ILE A 149 -22.67 10.94 -4.07
CA ILE A 149 -21.65 9.96 -4.43
C ILE A 149 -20.49 10.08 -3.44
N SER A 150 -20.13 8.93 -2.89
CA SER A 150 -18.96 8.73 -2.04
C SER A 150 -17.82 8.16 -2.89
N TYR A 151 -16.64 8.77 -2.78
CA TYR A 151 -15.42 8.28 -3.39
C TYR A 151 -14.43 7.92 -2.28
N ILE A 152 -13.92 6.71 -2.32
CA ILE A 152 -12.92 6.21 -1.39
C ILE A 152 -11.72 5.79 -2.22
N ILE A 153 -10.62 6.51 -2.05
CA ILE A 153 -9.36 6.20 -2.69
C ILE A 153 -8.51 5.50 -1.65
N ILE A 154 -8.00 4.32 -1.96
CA ILE A 154 -7.13 3.52 -1.10
C ILE A 154 -5.80 3.38 -1.82
N HIS A 155 -4.75 3.88 -1.19
CA HIS A 155 -3.39 3.65 -1.61
C HIS A 155 -2.95 2.28 -1.11
N GLY A 156 -2.89 1.32 -2.02
CA GLY A 156 -2.15 0.10 -1.75
C GLY A 156 -0.68 0.41 -1.93
N ILE A 157 0.07 0.53 -0.82
CA ILE A 157 1.52 0.27 -0.87
C ILE A 157 1.66 -1.06 -1.58
N ASN A 158 2.54 -1.15 -2.58
CA ASN A 158 2.87 -2.37 -3.32
C ASN A 158 2.81 -3.57 -2.37
N LEU A 159 1.70 -4.29 -2.43
CA LEU A 159 1.36 -5.33 -1.47
C LEU A 159 2.34 -6.51 -1.58
N PHE A 160 3.31 -6.45 -2.51
CA PHE A 160 4.12 -7.53 -3.01
C PHE A 160 5.63 -7.27 -2.83
N CYS A 161 5.98 -6.23 -2.08
CA CYS A 161 7.37 -5.84 -1.90
C CYS A 161 7.92 -6.17 -0.51
N ASN A 162 8.67 -7.26 -0.40
CA ASN A 162 9.53 -7.54 0.75
C ASN A 162 11.02 -7.32 0.39
N GLY A 163 11.37 -6.32 -0.43
CA GLY A 163 12.74 -6.15 -0.95
C GLY A 163 13.09 -4.77 -1.52
N ARG A 164 14.33 -4.61 -2.01
CA ARG A 164 14.79 -3.42 -2.75
C ARG A 164 14.29 -3.52 -4.20
N GLN A 165 13.74 -2.45 -4.78
CA GLN A 165 13.25 -2.28 -6.19
C GLN A 165 11.73 -2.41 -6.45
N CYS A 166 10.89 -2.10 -5.49
CA CYS A 166 9.44 -2.16 -5.70
C CYS A 166 8.89 -0.85 -6.19
N ASN A 167 8.84 -0.75 -7.51
CA ASN A 167 8.43 0.45 -8.17
C ASN A 167 7.02 0.33 -8.76
N ASP A 168 6.19 -0.66 -8.42
CA ASP A 168 4.82 -0.76 -8.95
C ASP A 168 3.79 -0.65 -7.82
N ASP A 169 3.03 0.45 -7.73
CA ASP A 169 1.95 0.62 -6.74
C ASP A 169 0.57 0.48 -7.42
N THR A 170 -0.48 0.29 -6.61
CA THR A 170 -1.86 0.32 -7.09
C THR A 170 -2.72 1.21 -6.20
N ILE A 171 -3.39 2.18 -6.81
CA ILE A 171 -4.46 2.94 -6.17
C ILE A 171 -5.80 2.28 -6.51
N TYR A 172 -6.58 1.95 -5.48
CA TYR A 172 -7.95 1.52 -5.64
C TYR A 172 -8.89 2.70 -5.47
N MET A 173 -9.78 2.85 -6.44
CA MET A 173 -10.81 3.87 -6.49
C MET A 173 -12.15 3.19 -6.33
N ILE A 174 -12.84 3.47 -5.23
CA ILE A 174 -14.15 2.93 -4.91
C ILE A 174 -15.16 4.08 -5.01
N ARG A 175 -16.14 3.94 -5.90
CA ARG A 175 -17.26 4.87 -6.06
C ARG A 175 -18.52 4.20 -5.55
N ILE A 176 -19.21 4.84 -4.60
CA ILE A 176 -20.46 4.36 -4.00
C ILE A 176 -21.53 5.43 -4.20
N THR A 177 -22.65 5.10 -4.81
CA THR A 177 -23.81 6.00 -4.93
C THR A 177 -24.77 5.80 -3.76
N ASP A 178 -25.61 6.79 -3.46
CA ASP A 178 -26.58 6.72 -2.33
C ASP A 178 -27.56 5.53 -2.41
N ASN A 179 -27.79 4.96 -3.60
CA ASN A 179 -28.60 3.74 -3.77
C ASN A 179 -27.80 2.43 -3.56
N GLY A 180 -26.55 2.52 -3.11
CA GLY A 180 -25.67 1.39 -2.82
C GLY A 180 -24.86 0.86 -4.01
N SER A 181 -25.07 1.36 -5.24
CA SER A 181 -24.26 0.90 -6.38
C SER A 181 -22.78 1.22 -6.17
N THR A 182 -21.94 0.21 -6.38
CA THR A 182 -20.49 0.29 -6.11
C THR A 182 -19.69 -0.06 -7.36
N VAL A 183 -18.71 0.79 -7.68
CA VAL A 183 -17.71 0.55 -8.74
C VAL A 183 -16.33 0.61 -8.10
N ILE A 184 -15.48 -0.38 -8.42
CA ILE A 184 -14.10 -0.43 -7.93
C ILE A 184 -13.15 -0.53 -9.12
N LYS A 185 -12.16 0.36 -9.17
CA LYS A 185 -11.12 0.38 -10.21
C LYS A 185 -9.74 0.42 -9.56
N GLY A 186 -8.82 -0.39 -10.07
CA GLY A 186 -7.40 -0.33 -9.71
C GLY A 186 -6.60 0.40 -10.77
N LEU A 187 -5.81 1.39 -10.38
CA LEU A 187 -4.86 2.10 -11.23
C LEU A 187 -3.45 1.75 -10.80
N LYS A 188 -2.72 1.11 -11.71
CA LYS A 188 -1.30 0.79 -11.50
C LYS A 188 -0.44 1.97 -11.92
N TYR A 189 0.60 2.25 -11.16
CA TYR A 189 1.57 3.28 -11.53
C TYR A 189 2.96 2.93 -11.00
N ASN A 190 3.98 3.53 -11.62
CA ASN A 190 5.36 3.29 -11.27
C ASN A 190 5.81 4.25 -10.13
N ARG A 191 6.17 3.69 -8.97
CA ARG A 191 6.65 4.39 -7.77
C ARG A 191 8.14 4.69 -7.89
N ILE A 192 8.47 5.84 -8.48
CA ILE A 192 9.83 6.41 -8.37
C ILE A 192 9.89 7.48 -7.25
N TYR A 193 8.74 7.90 -6.70
CA TYR A 193 8.70 8.86 -5.58
C TYR A 193 7.65 8.46 -4.53
N PRO A 194 7.95 8.57 -3.22
CA PRO A 194 7.01 8.30 -2.12
C PRO A 194 5.94 9.39 -1.94
N TYR A 195 6.02 10.45 -2.73
CA TYR A 195 5.19 11.63 -2.60
C TYR A 195 3.92 11.44 -3.41
N LEU A 196 2.77 11.61 -2.75
CA LEU A 196 1.56 12.31 -3.27
C LEU A 196 0.21 11.61 -3.15
N PHE A 197 0.05 10.58 -2.32
CA PHE A 197 -1.31 10.25 -1.87
C PHE A 197 -1.93 11.39 -1.02
N ASN A 198 -1.07 12.18 -0.37
CA ASN A 198 -1.43 13.26 0.55
C ASN A 198 -2.20 14.39 -0.13
N ASN A 199 -1.84 14.65 -1.39
CA ASN A 199 -2.29 15.81 -2.16
C ASN A 199 -3.23 15.37 -3.29
N ILE A 200 -3.82 14.18 -3.20
CA ILE A 200 -4.88 13.81 -4.14
C ILE A 200 -6.08 14.67 -3.84
N GLU A 201 -6.48 15.46 -4.83
CA GLU A 201 -7.71 16.24 -4.83
C GLU A 201 -8.56 15.80 -6.03
N LEU A 202 -9.88 15.85 -5.85
CA LEU A 202 -10.84 15.60 -6.93
C LEU A 202 -11.36 16.92 -7.45
N VAL A 203 -11.39 17.12 -8.76
CA VAL A 203 -12.06 18.29 -9.36
C VAL A 203 -13.58 18.10 -9.32
N ASN A 204 -14.30 19.09 -8.80
CA ASN A 204 -15.75 19.15 -8.62
C ASN A 204 -16.51 19.18 -9.98
N SER A 205 -16.46 18.06 -10.68
CA SER A 205 -17.20 17.83 -11.92
C SER A 205 -18.07 16.60 -11.78
N LYS A 206 -19.08 16.45 -12.65
CA LYS A 206 -19.96 15.25 -12.68
C LYS A 206 -19.16 13.94 -12.83
N THR A 207 -17.91 14.02 -13.30
CA THR A 207 -17.00 12.91 -13.51
C THR A 207 -15.63 13.28 -12.92
N PRO A 208 -15.44 13.14 -11.59
CA PRO A 208 -14.20 13.55 -10.97
C PRO A 208 -13.02 12.76 -11.51
N PHE A 209 -11.83 13.37 -11.46
CA PHE A 209 -10.59 12.78 -11.91
C PHE A 209 -9.44 13.09 -10.94
N ILE A 210 -8.38 12.31 -11.05
CA ILE A 210 -7.08 12.54 -10.39
C ILE A 210 -5.97 12.64 -11.45
N PHE A 211 -4.85 13.23 -11.07
CA PHE A 211 -3.62 13.12 -11.84
C PHE A 211 -2.72 12.04 -11.25
N LEU A 212 -2.18 11.17 -12.11
CA LEU A 212 -1.14 10.21 -11.74
C LEU A 212 0.10 10.41 -12.61
N PRO A 213 1.31 10.15 -12.09
CA PRO A 213 2.52 10.06 -12.90
C PRO A 213 2.38 9.02 -14.01
N LYS A 214 2.88 9.34 -15.21
CA LYS A 214 3.05 8.36 -16.29
C LYS A 214 4.08 7.32 -15.90
N SER A 215 3.80 6.04 -16.19
CA SER A 215 4.58 4.89 -15.75
C SER A 215 6.02 4.82 -16.30
N GLU A 216 6.32 5.53 -17.40
CA GLU A 216 7.61 5.50 -18.09
C GLU A 216 8.58 6.59 -17.61
N ILE A 217 8.13 7.51 -16.74
CA ILE A 217 8.90 8.71 -16.37
C ILE A 217 9.84 8.42 -15.18
N GLN A 218 11.14 8.61 -15.40
CA GLN A 218 12.18 8.41 -14.37
C GLN A 218 12.31 9.58 -13.37
N LYS A 219 11.93 10.80 -13.77
CA LYS A 219 11.95 11.99 -12.90
C LYS A 219 10.81 12.93 -13.30
N LEU A 220 9.99 13.30 -12.33
CA LEU A 220 8.94 14.31 -12.49
C LEU A 220 9.58 15.70 -12.64
N ARG A 221 9.23 16.41 -13.71
CA ARG A 221 9.78 17.72 -14.07
C ARG A 221 8.69 18.78 -14.19
N ASN A 222 7.53 18.41 -14.74
CA ASN A 222 6.42 19.34 -14.95
C ASN A 222 5.07 18.62 -15.13
N GLU A 223 4.03 19.40 -15.42
CA GLU A 223 2.64 18.93 -15.59
C GLU A 223 2.46 17.86 -16.67
N THR A 224 3.30 17.87 -17.72
CA THR A 224 3.19 16.91 -18.83
C THR A 224 3.62 15.49 -18.47
N ASP A 225 4.26 15.31 -17.31
CA ASP A 225 4.63 14.00 -16.76
C ASP A 225 3.45 13.29 -16.10
N PHE A 226 2.28 13.95 -16.02
CA PHE A 226 1.07 13.43 -15.43
C PHE A 226 0.01 13.10 -16.47
N GLU A 227 -0.87 12.18 -16.11
CA GLU A 227 -2.05 11.79 -16.86
C GLU A 227 -3.30 11.88 -16.00
N LYS A 228 -4.41 12.33 -16.61
CA LYS A 228 -5.72 12.45 -15.96
C LYS A 228 -6.43 11.10 -15.99
N HIS A 229 -6.88 10.63 -14.83
CA HIS A 229 -7.65 9.41 -14.67
C HIS A 229 -9.04 9.71 -14.10
N TYR A 230 -10.08 9.32 -14.83
CA TYR A 230 -11.47 9.58 -14.43
C TYR A 230 -12.11 8.40 -13.69
N PHE A 231 -13.03 8.71 -12.78
CA PHE A 231 -13.75 7.74 -11.93
C PHE A 231 -15.07 7.24 -12.56
N ASN A 232 -15.05 6.95 -13.87
CA ASN A 232 -16.23 6.52 -14.65
C ASN A 232 -16.78 5.17 -14.20
#